data_AF-A0AAC8VIQ5-F1
#
_entry.id   AF-A0AAC8VIQ5-F1
#
_cell.length_a   1.000
_cell.length_b   1.000
_cell.length_c   1.000
_cell.angle_alpha   90.00
_cell.angle_beta   90.00
_cell.angle_gamma   90.00
#
_symmetry.space_group_name_H-M   'P 1'
#
loop_
_entity.id
_entity.type
_entity.pdbx_description
1 polymer ?
#
loop_
_entity_poly.entity_id
_entity_poly.type
_entity_poly.pdbx_seq_one_letter_code
_entity_poly.pdbx_strand_id
1 'polypeptide(L)' 'MGWFYGFKLHLIVNDMGELMAFKLSQATTDDRVVLPEMAQSLTGKIIGDKGYIRCEPWSAKHGVSRPR' A
#
# COMPACT_ATOMS: atom_id res chain seq x y z
N MET A 1 15.71 -18.88 12.19
CA MET A 1 15.96 -18.55 10.77
C MET A 1 14.85 -19.15 9.93
N GLY A 2 13.72 -18.42 9.80
CA GLY A 2 12.56 -18.89 9.05
C GLY A 2 12.63 -18.40 7.60
N TRP A 3 12.70 -19.34 6.66
CA TRP A 3 12.61 -19.05 5.23
C TRP A 3 11.14 -19.11 4.87
N PHE A 4 10.55 -17.98 4.48
CA PHE A 4 9.18 -17.93 3.99
C PHE A 4 9.19 -18.13 2.47
N TYR A 5 8.69 -19.27 2.02
CA TYR A 5 8.39 -19.49 0.60
C TYR A 5 6.95 -19.08 0.34
N GLY A 6 6.78 -18.03 -0.45
CA GLY A 6 5.46 -17.53 -0.83
C GLY A 6 5.57 -16.27 -1.66
N PHE A 7 4.47 -15.91 -2.30
CA PHE A 7 4.29 -14.65 -3.00
C PHE A 7 3.03 -13.97 -2.46
N LYS A 8 2.98 -12.65 -2.58
CA LYS A 8 1.77 -11.85 -2.34
C LYS A 8 1.20 -11.43 -3.69
N LEU A 9 -0.12 -11.44 -3.78
CA LEU A 9 -0.86 -10.90 -4.90
C LEU A 9 -1.54 -9.61 -4.45
N HIS A 10 -1.22 -8.52 -5.14
CA HIS A 10 -1.83 -7.21 -4.95
C HIS A 10 -2.76 -6.94 -6.13
N LEU A 11 -3.98 -6.46 -5.85
CA LEU A 11 -5.01 -6.18 -6.84
C LEU A 11 -5.60 -4.79 -6.57
N ILE A 12 -5.80 -4.03 -7.64
CA ILE A 12 -6.63 -2.82 -7.63
C ILE A 12 -7.78 -3.05 -8.58
N VAL A 13 -9.00 -2.92 -8.06
CA VAL A 13 -10.24 -3.16 -8.78
C VAL A 13 -11.07 -1.89 -8.68
N ASN A 14 -11.73 -1.49 -9.76
CA ASN A 14 -12.67 -0.37 -9.69
C ASN A 14 -14.02 -0.80 -9.09
N ASP A 15 -14.92 0.16 -8.93
CA ASP A 15 -16.27 -0.01 -8.39
C ASP A 15 -17.18 -0.87 -9.27
N MET A 16 -16.90 -0.96 -10.56
CA MET A 16 -17.58 -1.87 -11.50
C MET A 16 -17.01 -3.31 -11.47
N GLY A 17 -15.97 -3.56 -10.69
CA GLY A 17 -15.33 -4.88 -10.58
C GLY A 17 -14.27 -5.14 -11.66
N GLU A 18 -13.85 -4.14 -12.42
CA GLU A 18 -12.80 -4.27 -13.43
C GLU A 18 -11.41 -4.21 -12.79
N LEU A 19 -10.52 -5.10 -13.23
CA LEU A 19 -9.13 -5.12 -12.78
C LEU A 19 -8.35 -3.96 -13.40
N MET A 20 -7.93 -3.02 -12.56
CA MET A 20 -7.16 -1.83 -12.97
C MET A 20 -5.66 -2.08 -12.94
N ALA A 21 -5.17 -2.80 -11.93
CA ALA A 21 -3.76 -3.16 -11.81
C ALA A 21 -3.59 -4.41 -10.94
N PHE A 22 -2.56 -5.21 -11.23
CA PHE A 22 -2.14 -6.30 -10.35
C PHE A 22 -0.62 -6.35 -10.24
N LYS A 23 -0.11 -6.86 -9.11
CA LYS A 23 1.31 -7.11 -8.91
C LYS A 23 1.52 -8.36 -8.08
N LEU A 24 2.43 -9.21 -8.54
CA LEU A 24 2.98 -10.33 -7.77
C LEU A 24 4.29 -9.89 -7.13
N SER A 25 4.40 -10.05 -5.82
CA SER A 25 5.62 -9.73 -5.07
C SER A 25 6.06 -10.93 -4.24
N GLN A 26 7.33 -10.96 -3.84
CA GLN A 26 7.82 -11.98 -2.91
C GLN A 26 7.13 -11.81 -1.55
N ALA A 27 6.91 -12.89 -0.80
CA ALA A 27 6.25 -12.82 0.52
C ALA A 27 6.89 -11.83 1.51
N THR A 28 8.19 -11.59 1.37
CA THR A 28 8.98 -10.69 2.20
C THR A 28 8.84 -9.20 1.81
N THR A 29 8.17 -8.90 0.69
CA THR A 29 8.02 -7.53 0.18
C THR A 29 7.07 -6.73 1.07
N ASP A 30 7.45 -5.48 1.41
CA ASP A 30 6.59 -4.53 2.12
C ASP A 30 5.51 -3.98 1.15
N ASP A 31 4.25 -4.09 1.57
CA ASP A 31 3.07 -3.72 0.79
C ASP A 31 3.05 -2.21 0.44
N ARG A 32 3.70 -1.38 1.27
CA ARG A 32 3.79 0.09 1.10
C ARG A 32 4.62 0.50 -0.10
N VAL A 33 5.53 -0.36 -0.55
CA VAL A 33 6.37 -0.10 -1.73
C VAL A 33 5.61 -0.45 -3.01
N VAL A 34 4.70 -1.41 -2.93
CA VAL A 34 3.96 -1.93 -4.09
C VAL A 34 2.84 -0.99 -4.52
N LEU A 35 2.13 -0.37 -3.57
CA LEU A 35 0.97 0.46 -3.87
C LEU A 35 1.28 1.70 -4.76
N PRO A 36 2.32 2.52 -4.49
CA PRO A 36 2.61 3.70 -5.31
C PRO A 36 2.93 3.37 -6.77
N GLU A 37 3.57 2.22 -7.01
CA GLU A 37 3.89 1.76 -8.36
C GLU A 37 2.62 1.33 -9.11
N MET A 38 1.73 0.58 -8.45
CA MET A 38 0.46 0.16 -9.05
C MET A 38 -0.52 1.33 -9.26
N ALA A 39 -0.46 2.35 -8.41
CA ALA A 39 -1.35 3.50 -8.45
C ALA A 39 -0.85 4.64 -9.36
N GLN A 40 0.33 4.52 -9.98
CA GLN A 40 0.98 5.64 -10.69
C GLN A 40 0.15 6.20 -11.85
N SER A 41 -0.62 5.35 -12.53
CA SER A 41 -1.52 5.72 -13.63
C SER A 41 -2.99 5.87 -13.22
N LEU A 42 -3.30 5.72 -11.93
CA LEU A 42 -4.66 5.75 -11.41
C LEU A 42 -4.94 7.07 -10.69
N THR A 43 -6.08 7.68 -11.00
CA THR A 43 -6.58 8.88 -10.34
C THR A 43 -7.85 8.57 -9.56
N GLY A 44 -7.94 9.10 -8.34
CA GLY A 44 -9.10 8.90 -7.47
C GLY A 44 -8.71 8.55 -6.03
N LYS A 45 -9.64 7.93 -5.32
CA LYS A 45 -9.43 7.45 -3.95
C LYS A 45 -9.20 5.95 -3.97
N ILE A 46 -8.10 5.50 -3.36
CA ILE A 46 -7.84 4.08 -3.12
C ILE A 46 -8.25 3.76 -1.69
N ILE A 47 -9.07 2.72 -1.53
CA ILE A 47 -9.47 2.18 -0.23
C ILE A 47 -8.84 0.80 -0.13
N GLY A 48 -8.12 0.53 0.95
CA GLY A 48 -7.37 -0.71 1.12
C GLY A 48 -7.02 -1.00 2.57
N ASP A 49 -6.27 -2.07 2.76
CA ASP A 49 -5.89 -2.56 4.09
C ASP A 49 -4.94 -1.61 4.84
N LYS A 50 -4.95 -1.70 6.18
CA LYS A 50 -4.06 -0.92 7.06
C LYS A 50 -2.58 -1.14 6.74
N GLY A 51 -2.17 -2.31 6.25
CA GLY A 51 -0.79 -2.61 5.86
C GLY A 51 -0.22 -1.64 4.81
N TYR A 52 -1.08 -1.10 3.95
CA TYR A 52 -0.69 -0.11 2.92
C TYR A 52 -0.49 1.30 3.48
N ILE A 53 -0.95 1.56 4.70
CA ILE A 53 -0.80 2.87 5.34
C ILE A 53 0.62 2.96 5.92
N ARG A 54 1.37 3.96 5.46
CA ARG A 54 2.64 4.32 6.10
C ARG A 54 2.32 5.03 7.41
N CYS A 55 2.78 4.50 8.54
CA CYS A 55 2.71 5.19 9.82
C CYS A 55 3.77 6.29 9.85
N GLU A 56 3.54 7.37 9.11
CA GLU A 56 4.20 8.63 9.38
C GLU A 56 3.21 9.46 10.22
N PRO A 57 3.59 9.90 11.43
CA PRO A 57 2.69 10.72 12.22
C PRO A 57 2.27 11.92 11.38
N TRP A 58 0.97 12.18 11.26
CA TRP A 58 0.45 13.39 10.61
C TRP A 58 1.18 14.65 11.11
N SER A 59 1.54 14.66 12.40
CA SER A 59 2.41 15.64 13.07
C SER A 59 3.79 15.82 12.45
N ALA A 60 4.46 14.74 12.03
CA ALA A 60 5.81 14.79 11.47
C ALA A 60 5.83 15.40 10.06
N LYS A 61 4.74 15.26 9.30
CA LYS A 61 4.62 15.80 7.95
C LYS A 61 4.15 17.27 7.90
N HIS A 62 3.50 17.74 8.96
CA HIS A 62 2.94 19.10 9.05
C HIS A 62 3.59 19.96 10.14
N GLY A 63 4.69 19.51 10.75
CA GLY A 63 5.42 20.28 11.77
C GLY A 63 4.63 20.58 13.04
N VAL A 64 3.59 19.80 13.35
CA VAL A 64 2.74 20.03 14.53
C VAL A 64 3.29 19.23 15.70
N SER A 65 4.06 19.90 16.57
CA SER A 65 4.46 19.34 17.86
C SER A 65 3.23 19.10 18.74
N ARG A 66 3.15 17.91 19.36
CA ARG A 66 2.08 17.60 20.30
C ARG A 66 2.27 18.43 21.59
N PRO A 67 1.26 19.11 22.12
CA PRO A 67 1.35 19.66 23.46
C PRO A 67 1.49 18.51 24.48
N ARG A 68 2.34 18.72 25.48
CA ARG A 68 2.60 17.79 26.59
C ARG A 68 1.37 17.57 27.45
#